data_AF-A0A4Q8B6Q4-F1
#
_entry.id   AF-A0A4Q8B6Q4-F1
#
_cell.length_a   1.000
_cell.length_b   1.000
_cell.length_c   1.000
_cell.angle_alpha   90.00
_cell.angle_beta   90.00
_cell.angle_gamma   90.00
#
_symmetry.space_group_name_H-M   'P 1'
#
loop_
_entity.id
_entity.type
_entity.pdbx_description
1 polymer ?
#
loop_
_entity_poly.entity_id
_entity_poly.type
_entity_poly.pdbx_seq_one_letter_code
_entity_poly.pdbx_strand_id
1 'polypeptide(L)' 'MEVADNLPGMVLVRDSKDRTGPMLTFAPTVWAAFVSQVKGRPHLGRPKPGAATRCAGSR' A
#
# COMPACT_ATOMS: atom_id res chain seq x y z
N MET A 1 0.40 13.83 5.02
CA MET A 1 0.47 12.64 5.87
C MET A 1 1.92 12.19 5.83
N GLU A 2 2.59 12.15 6.97
CA GLU A 2 4.00 11.79 7.08
C GLU A 2 4.13 10.58 8.01
N VAL A 3 4.99 9.62 7.65
CA VAL A 3 5.25 8.40 8.41
C VAL A 3 6.68 8.48 8.95
N ALA A 4 6.82 8.28 10.25
CA ALA A 4 8.13 8.23 10.91
C ALA A 4 8.38 6.82 11.44
N ASP A 5 9.39 6.15 10.89
CA ASP A 5 9.92 4.88 11.38
C ASP A 5 10.93 5.10 12.53
N ASN A 6 10.91 6.30 13.13
CA ASN A 6 11.99 6.84 13.95
C ASN A 6 12.03 6.28 15.39
N LEU A 7 11.21 5.26 15.69
CA LEU A 7 11.29 4.48 16.92
C LEU A 7 11.47 3.00 16.58
N PRO A 8 12.44 2.30 17.18
CA PRO A 8 12.62 0.87 16.94
C PRO A 8 11.34 0.12 17.34
N GLY A 9 10.73 -0.54 16.36
CA GLY A 9 9.57 -1.41 16.59
C GLY A 9 8.21 -0.74 16.58
N MET A 10 8.09 0.53 16.15
CA MET A 10 6.80 1.22 16.01
C MET A 10 6.75 2.09 14.75
N VAL A 11 5.58 2.12 14.11
CA VAL A 11 5.29 3.02 12.98
C VAL A 11 4.36 4.12 13.49
N LEU A 12 4.81 5.36 13.40
CA LEU A 12 4.04 6.52 13.82
C LEU A 12 3.53 7.30 12.61
N VAL A 13 2.23 7.55 12.57
CA VAL A 13 1.56 8.27 11.49
C VAL A 13 1.09 9.63 11.99
N ARG A 14 1.54 10.69 11.32
CA ARG A 14 1.10 12.08 11.60
C ARG A 14 0.20 12.58 10.49
N ASP A 15 -0.94 13.16 10.89
CA ASP A 15 -1.71 13.98 9.98
C ASP A 15 -1.00 15.32 9.78
N SER A 16 -0.80 15.69 8.52
CA SER A 16 -0.02 16.88 8.17
C SER A 16 -0.82 18.18 8.34
N LYS A 17 -2.17 18.07 8.44
CA LYS A 17 -3.07 19.20 8.67
C LYS A 17 -3.26 19.49 10.15
N ASP A 18 -3.22 18.48 11.01
CA ASP A 18 -3.21 18.65 12.46
C ASP A 18 -1.92 18.09 13.08
N ARG A 19 -0.89 18.94 13.10
CA ARG A 19 0.42 18.60 13.66
C ARG A 19 0.41 18.44 15.19
N THR A 20 -0.58 19.00 15.86
CA THR A 20 -0.75 18.95 17.33
C THR A 20 -1.67 17.84 17.81
N GLY A 21 -2.44 17.24 16.89
CA GLY A 21 -3.38 16.18 17.17
C GLY A 21 -2.73 14.87 17.62
N PRO A 22 -3.55 13.92 18.11
CA PRO A 22 -3.10 12.62 18.58
C PRO A 22 -2.41 11.83 17.46
N MET A 23 -1.29 11.17 17.81
CA MET A 23 -0.48 10.38 16.88
C MET A 23 -1.02 8.95 16.80
N LEU A 24 -1.24 8.43 15.60
CA LEU A 24 -1.62 7.03 15.41
C LEU A 24 -0.37 6.15 15.45
N THR A 25 -0.34 5.18 16.35
CA THR A 25 0.79 4.25 16.55
C THR A 25 0.41 2.85 16.13
N PHE A 26 1.24 2.22 15.30
CA PHE A 26 1.04 0.85 14.83
C PHE A 26 2.29 0.01 15.07
N ALA A 27 2.09 -1.28 15.34
CA ALA A 27 3.18 -2.25 15.25
C ALA A 27 3.61 -2.41 13.76
N PRO A 28 4.91 -2.61 13.46
CA PRO A 28 5.40 -2.73 12.09
C PRO A 28 4.73 -3.84 11.28
N THR A 29 4.43 -4.96 11.93
CA THR A 29 3.74 -6.11 11.30
C THR A 29 2.31 -5.76 10.88
N VAL A 30 1.59 -5.02 11.72
CA VAL A 30 0.23 -4.54 11.47
C VAL A 30 0.22 -3.52 10.33
N TRP A 31 1.19 -2.60 10.32
CA TRP A 31 1.35 -1.62 9.24
C TRP A 31 1.66 -2.29 7.89
N ALA A 32 2.56 -3.27 7.87
CA ALA A 32 2.89 -4.03 6.66
C ALA A 32 1.67 -4.78 6.10
N ALA A 33 0.87 -5.41 6.97
CA ALA A 33 -0.37 -6.07 6.59
C ALA A 33 -1.38 -5.08 6.00
N PHE A 34 -1.57 -3.92 6.63
CA PHE A 34 -2.42 -2.84 6.13
C PHE A 34 -2.01 -2.39 4.72
N VAL A 35 -0.73 -2.08 4.51
CA VAL A 35 -0.22 -1.64 3.19
C VAL A 35 -0.40 -2.72 2.12
N SER A 36 -0.17 -3.99 2.47
CA SER A 36 -0.39 -5.12 1.56
C SER A 36 -1.86 -5.19 1.09
N GLN A 37 -2.81 -5.06 2.02
CA GLN A 37 -4.25 -5.07 1.71
C GLN A 37 -4.69 -3.86 0.87
N VAL A 38 -4.13 -2.68 1.15
CA VAL A 38 -4.44 -1.46 0.38
C VAL A 38 -3.89 -1.55 -1.04
N LYS A 39 -2.65 -2.04 -1.23
CA LYS A 39 -2.05 -2.25 -2.56
C LYS A 39 -2.76 -3.33 -3.37
N GLY A 40 -3.32 -4.33 -2.70
CA GLY A 40 -4.10 -5.42 -3.30
C GLY A 40 -5.45 -5.01 -3.86
N ARG A 41 -5.88 -3.75 -3.70
CA ARG A 41 -7.01 -3.17 -4.42
C ARG A 41 -6.51 -2.45 -5.68
N PRO A 42 -6.38 -3.14 -6.83
CA PRO A 42 -6.41 -2.43 -8.09
C PRO A 42 -7.78 -1.75 -8.15
N HIS A 43 -7.77 -0.42 -8.21
CA HIS A 43 -8.95 0.38 -8.51
C HIS A 43 -9.34 0.09 -9.96
N LEU A 44 -9.84 -1.12 -10.24
CA LEU A 44 -10.33 -1.57 -11.54
C LEU A 44 -9.51 -1.00 -12.71
N GLY A 45 -8.20 -1.23 -12.68
CA GLY A 45 -7.29 -0.76 -13.72
C GLY A 45 -7.64 -1.51 -15.00
N ARG A 46 -8.43 -0.84 -15.85
CA ARG A 46 -8.77 -1.17 -17.24
C ARG A 46 -7.87 -2.27 -17.82
N PRO A 47 -8.40 -3.42 -18.29
CA PRO A 47 -7.58 -4.38 -19.00
C PRO A 47 -6.91 -3.65 -20.17
N LYS A 48 -5.57 -3.70 -20.25
CA LYS A 48 -4.86 -3.20 -21.43
C LYS A 48 -5.39 -3.97 -22.65
N PRO A 49 -6.00 -3.30 -23.65
CA PRO A 49 -6.27 -3.95 -24.92
C PRO A 49 -4.92 -4.32 -25.53
N GLY A 50 -4.60 -5.61 -25.59
CA GLY A 50 -3.31 -6.08 -26.11
C GLY A 50 -2.75 -7.34 -25.46
N ALA A 51 -3.27 -7.77 -24.31
CA ALA A 51 -2.95 -9.11 -23.77
C ALA A 51 -3.75 -10.22 -24.47
N ALA A 52 -3.78 -10.21 -25.80
CA ALA A 52 -4.02 -11.43 -26.55
C ALA A 52 -2.68 -12.16 -26.57
N THR A 53 -2.52 -13.11 -25.64
CA THR A 53 -1.41 -14.05 -25.62
C THR A 53 -1.32 -14.70 -27.00
N ARG A 54 -0.25 -14.36 -27.74
CA ARG A 54 0.23 -15.18 -28.84
C ARG A 54 0.51 -16.60 -28.28
N CYS A 55 0.20 -17.60 -29.11
CA CYS A 55 0.63 -19.01 -29.08
C CYS A 55 -0.52 -19.99 -28.84
N ALA A 56 -1.15 -20.41 -29.94
CA ALA A 56 -1.25 -21.83 -30.23
C ALA A 56 -0.43 -22.08 -31.50
N GLY A 57 0.81 -22.58 -31.34
CA GLY A 57 1.39 -23.44 -32.37
C GLY A 57 0.53 -24.71 -32.47
N SER A 58 0.65 -25.58 -33.44
CA SER A 58 1.64 -25.75 -34.48
C SER A 58 1.20 -27.03 -35.19
N ARG A 59 1.19 -27.00 -36.52
CA ARG A 59 1.02 -28.14 -37.44
C ARG A 59 -0.41 -28.59 -37.71
#